data_AF-A0A939AZZ8-F1
#
_entry.id   AF-A0A939AZZ8-F1
#
_cell.length_a   1.000
_cell.length_b   1.000
_cell.length_c   1.000
_cell.angle_alpha   90.00
_cell.angle_beta   90.00
_cell.angle_gamma   90.00
#
_symmetry.space_group_name_H-M   'P 1'
#
loop_
_entity.id
_entity.type
_entity.pdbx_description
1 polymer ?
#
loop_
_entity_poly.entity_id
_entity_poly.type
_entity_poly.pdbx_seq_one_letter_code
_entity_poly.pdbx_strand_id
1 'polypeptide(L)'
;GESTFAHAEAEMAFARQHSTSTMAAQTALAAGVKQLMLTHLSPRYVPGNPVTPDDLLNEARAIFPNTELAKDFLSVEVAADES
;
A
#
# COMPACT_ATOMS: atom_id res chain seq x y z
N GLY A 1 -1.21 9.48 26.97
CA GLY A 1 -1.98 10.39 26.11
C GLY A 1 -1.38 10.27 24.74
N GLU A 2 -1.88 9.35 23.91
CA GLU A 2 -1.03 8.78 22.84
C GLU A 2 -1.80 8.28 21.60
N SER A 3 -3.10 8.51 21.49
CA SER A 3 -3.86 7.95 20.35
C SER A 3 -3.88 8.86 19.10
N THR A 4 -3.62 10.17 19.26
CA THR A 4 -3.64 11.13 18.14
C THR A 4 -2.44 10.95 17.19
N PHE A 5 -1.27 10.58 17.70
CA PHE A 5 -0.08 10.36 16.87
C PHE A 5 -0.24 9.12 15.98
N ALA A 6 -0.73 8.00 16.53
CA ALA A 6 -0.95 6.78 15.77
C ALA A 6 -1.96 6.96 14.62
N HIS A 7 -3.04 7.71 14.84
CA HIS A 7 -4.03 8.00 13.80
C HIS A 7 -3.47 8.91 12.69
N ALA A 8 -2.80 10.00 13.06
CA ALA A 8 -2.19 10.92 12.11
C ALA A 8 -1.07 10.25 11.29
N GLU A 9 -0.28 9.37 11.91
CA GLU A 9 0.74 8.59 11.22
C GLU A 9 0.12 7.54 10.28
N ALA A 10 -1.03 6.95 10.64
CA ALA A 10 -1.75 6.05 9.76
C ALA A 10 -2.26 6.75 8.50
N GLU A 11 -2.86 7.94 8.65
CA GLU A 11 -3.37 8.74 7.54
C GLU A 11 -2.24 9.26 6.63
N MET A 12 -1.11 9.70 7.20
CA MET A 12 0.06 10.10 6.41
C MET A 12 0.72 8.93 5.69
N ALA A 13 0.86 7.77 6.34
CA ALA A 13 1.41 6.57 5.69
C ALA A 13 0.50 6.11 4.55
N PHE A 14 -0.81 6.21 4.76
CA PHE A 14 -1.84 5.95 3.76
C PHE A 14 -1.65 6.83 2.51
N ALA A 15 -1.68 8.15 2.67
CA ALA A 15 -1.53 9.09 1.55
C ALA A 15 -0.20 8.91 0.79
N ARG A 16 0.88 8.61 1.52
CA ARG A 16 2.21 8.34 0.93
C ARG A 16 2.21 7.07 0.09
N GLN A 17 1.58 5.99 0.55
CA GLN A 17 1.52 4.70 -0.16
C GLN A 17 0.69 4.79 -1.44
N HIS A 18 -0.44 5.49 -1.42
CA HIS A 18 -1.21 5.81 -2.64
C HIS A 18 -0.37 6.55 -3.66
N SER A 19 0.31 7.60 -3.20
CA SER A 19 1.21 8.39 -4.05
C SER A 19 2.35 7.53 -4.62
N THR A 20 2.90 6.59 -3.85
CA THR A 20 3.98 5.71 -4.34
C THR A 20 3.48 4.67 -5.34
N SER A 21 2.30 4.09 -5.15
CA SER A 21 1.73 3.11 -6.10
C SER A 21 1.43 3.73 -7.47
N THR A 22 0.83 4.91 -7.48
CA THR A 22 0.54 5.67 -8.71
C THR A 22 1.81 6.16 -9.39
N MET A 23 2.79 6.68 -8.63
CA MET A 23 4.10 7.05 -9.17
C MET A 23 4.87 5.86 -9.73
N ALA A 24 4.79 4.68 -9.09
CA ALA A 24 5.40 3.46 -9.61
C ALA A 24 4.77 3.04 -10.94
N ALA A 25 3.43 3.12 -11.06
CA ALA A 25 2.72 2.86 -12.31
C ALA A 25 3.12 3.82 -13.43
N GLN A 26 3.23 5.12 -13.12
CA GLN A 26 3.72 6.12 -14.08
C GLN A 26 5.17 5.86 -14.50
N THR A 27 6.02 5.49 -13.55
CA THR A 27 7.43 5.16 -13.81
C THR A 27 7.56 3.92 -14.68
N ALA A 28 6.77 2.88 -14.41
CA ALA A 28 6.73 1.66 -15.21
C ALA A 28 6.27 1.93 -16.65
N LEU A 29 5.23 2.77 -16.80
CA LEU A 29 4.75 3.21 -18.11
C LEU A 29 5.83 3.98 -18.88
N ALA A 30 6.51 4.92 -18.20
CA ALA A 30 7.59 5.71 -18.80
C ALA A 30 8.83 4.87 -19.13
N ALA A 31 9.15 3.87 -18.32
CA ALA A 31 10.28 2.97 -18.50
C ALA A 31 10.03 1.89 -19.56
N GLY A 32 8.78 1.71 -20.03
CA GLY A 32 8.43 0.68 -21.02
C GLY A 32 8.64 -0.74 -20.52
N VAL A 33 8.56 -0.97 -19.20
CA VAL A 33 8.65 -2.32 -18.63
C VAL A 33 7.44 -3.15 -19.02
N LYS A 34 7.58 -4.47 -19.03
CA LYS A 34 6.48 -5.38 -19.42
C LYS A 34 5.45 -5.56 -18.30
N GLN A 35 5.88 -5.46 -17.05
CA GLN A 35 5.07 -5.70 -15.86
C GLN A 35 5.60 -4.88 -14.67
N LEU A 36 4.70 -4.37 -13.84
CA LEU A 36 4.98 -3.73 -12.57
C LEU A 36 4.50 -4.64 -11.44
N MET A 37 5.34 -4.86 -10.43
CA MET A 37 4.94 -5.51 -9.19
C MET A 37 4.96 -4.51 -8.04
N LEU A 38 3.83 -4.35 -7.38
CA LEU A 38 3.73 -3.61 -6.13
C LEU A 38 4.17 -4.55 -4.99
N THR A 39 5.32 -4.28 -4.40
CA THR A 39 5.88 -5.01 -3.27
C THR A 39 5.79 -4.15 -2.01
N HIS A 40 5.67 -4.78 -0.84
CA HIS A 40 5.70 -4.09 0.46
C HIS A 40 4.56 -3.07 0.71
N LEU A 41 3.31 -3.55 0.66
CA LEU A 41 2.18 -2.79 1.18
C LEU A 41 2.23 -2.72 2.71
N SER A 42 1.91 -1.56 3.27
CA SER A 42 1.82 -1.42 4.72
C SER A 42 0.78 -2.40 5.30
N PRO A 43 1.08 -3.12 6.39
CA PRO A 43 0.16 -4.08 7.03
C PRO A 43 -1.11 -3.43 7.62
N ARG A 44 -1.22 -2.11 7.53
CA ARG A 44 -2.39 -1.33 7.92
C ARG A 44 -3.54 -1.43 6.91
N TYR A 45 -3.31 -1.98 5.72
CA TYR A 45 -4.35 -2.29 4.73
C TYR A 45 -5.00 -3.66 5.03
N VAL A 46 -5.71 -3.74 6.16
CA VAL A 46 -6.48 -4.92 6.57
C VAL A 46 -7.97 -4.78 6.19
N PRO A 47 -8.70 -5.89 5.98
CA PRO A 47 -10.14 -5.85 5.79
C PRO A 47 -10.81 -5.11 6.97
N GLY A 48 -11.48 -4.00 6.69
CA GLY A 48 -12.11 -3.13 7.71
C GLY A 48 -11.60 -1.69 7.73
N ASN A 49 -10.46 -1.40 7.07
CA ASN A 49 -10.05 -0.02 6.78
C ASN A 49 -10.73 0.50 5.50
N PRO A 50 -10.84 1.84 5.34
CA PRO A 50 -11.55 2.45 4.20
C PRO A 50 -10.94 2.14 2.83
N VAL A 51 -9.71 1.61 2.81
CA VAL A 51 -9.00 1.23 1.59
C VAL A 51 -8.28 -0.08 1.81
N THR A 52 -8.34 -0.91 0.78
CA THR A 52 -7.76 -2.24 0.73
C THR A 52 -6.54 -2.27 -0.20
N PRO A 53 -5.69 -3.30 -0.09
CA PRO A 53 -4.63 -3.58 -1.08
C PRO A 53 -5.15 -3.62 -2.52
N ASP A 54 -6.40 -4.07 -2.71
CA ASP A 54 -7.04 -4.16 -4.02
C ASP A 54 -7.37 -2.80 -4.61
N ASP A 55 -7.70 -1.80 -3.78
CA ASP A 55 -7.94 -0.43 -4.23
C ASP A 55 -6.65 0.21 -4.76
N LEU A 56 -5.53 0.00 -4.06
CA LEU A 56 -4.20 0.43 -4.52
C LEU A 56 -3.81 -0.24 -5.84
N LEU A 57 -4.10 -1.54 -5.97
CA LEU A 57 -3.88 -2.28 -7.21
C LEU A 57 -4.72 -1.70 -8.35
N ASN A 58 -5.98 -1.35 -8.10
CA ASN A 58 -6.88 -0.76 -9.09
C ASN A 58 -6.40 0.62 -9.54
N GLU A 59 -5.93 1.47 -8.61
CA GLU A 59 -5.35 2.78 -8.95
C GLU A 59 -4.11 2.63 -9.82
N ALA A 60 -3.19 1.74 -9.46
CA ALA A 60 -2.00 1.48 -10.25
C ALA A 60 -2.36 0.89 -11.63
N ARG A 61 -3.35 -0.01 -11.70
CA ARG A 61 -3.85 -0.59 -12.96
C ARG A 61 -4.53 0.42 -13.87
N ALA A 62 -5.17 1.45 -13.32
CA ALA A 62 -5.75 2.54 -14.10
C ALA A 62 -4.68 3.31 -14.91
N ILE A 63 -3.45 3.34 -14.41
CA ILE A 63 -2.29 3.97 -15.09
C ILE A 63 -1.51 2.95 -15.91
N PHE A 64 -1.23 1.77 -15.33
CA PHE A 64 -0.45 0.71 -15.94
C PHE A 64 -1.16 -0.65 -15.74
N PRO A 65 -1.93 -1.13 -16.72
CA PRO A 65 -2.79 -2.31 -16.54
C PRO A 65 -2.01 -3.61 -16.24
N ASN A 66 -0.76 -3.72 -16.67
CA ASN A 66 0.14 -4.82 -16.31
C ASN A 66 0.76 -4.64 -14.90
N THR A 67 -0.06 -4.25 -13.93
CA THR A 67 0.34 -4.18 -12.52
C THR A 67 -0.21 -5.37 -11.77
N GLU A 68 0.65 -6.00 -10.98
CA GLU A 68 0.30 -7.08 -10.05
C GLU A 68 0.74 -6.73 -8.63
N LEU A 69 -0.04 -7.22 -7.66
CA LEU A 69 0.33 -7.16 -6.26
C LEU A 69 1.25 -8.34 -5.94
N ALA A 70 2.44 -8.08 -5.43
CA ALA A 70 3.25 -9.15 -4.86
C ALA A 70 2.55 -9.66 -3.60
N LYS A 71 2.41 -10.98 -3.48
CA LYS A 71 1.82 -11.64 -2.30
C LYS A 71 2.79 -11.59 -1.10
N ASP A 72 3.02 -10.40 -0.57
CA ASP A 72 3.65 -10.20 0.74
C ASP A 72 2.56 -10.07 1.81
N PHE A 73 1.63 -11.03 1.86
CA PHE A 73 0.62 -11.12 2.94
C PHE A 73 1.21 -11.67 4.25
N LEU A 74 2.47 -11.38 4.56
CA LEU A 74 3.07 -11.75 5.83
C LEU A 74 2.75 -10.67 6.87
N SER A 75 1.51 -10.65 7.36
CA SER A 75 1.17 -9.94 8.58
C SER A 75 1.87 -10.62 9.74
N VAL A 76 2.84 -9.94 10.33
CA VAL A 76 3.27 -10.24 11.71
C VAL A 76 2.42 -9.33 12.58
N GLU A 77 1.42 -9.89 13.25
CA GLU A 77 0.81 -9.24 14.41
C GLU A 77 1.94 -8.94 15.39
N VAL A 78 2.38 -7.70 15.46
CA VAL A 78 3.13 -7.25 16.64
C VAL A 78 2.08 -7.04 17.71
N ALA A 79 1.71 -8.13 18.36
CA ALA A 79 1.13 -8.05 19.70
C ALA A 79 2.14 -7.29 20.54
N ALA A 80 1.82 -6.05 20.89
CA ALA A 80 2.45 -5.41 22.02
C ALA A 80 2.00 -6.21 23.25
N ASP A 81 2.77 -7.25 23.58
CA ASP A 81 2.69 -7.91 24.88
C ASP A 81 3.24 -6.90 25.89
N GLU A 82 2.33 -6.08 26.42
CA GLU A 82 2.58 -5.32 27.64
C GLU A 82 2.34 -6.27 28.81
N SER A 83 3.43 -6.88 29.31
CA SER A 83 3.48 -7.60 30.59
C SER A 83 4.51 -6.96 31.52
#